data_AF-A0A848U096-F1
#
_entry.id   AF-A0A848U096-F1
#
_cell.length_a   1.000
_cell.length_b   1.000
_cell.length_c   1.000
_cell.angle_alpha   90.00
_cell.angle_beta   90.00
_cell.angle_gamma   90.00
#
_symmetry.space_group_name_H-M   'P 1'
#
loop_
_entity.id
_entity.type
_entity.pdbx_description
1 polymer ?
#
loop_
_entity_poly.entity_id
_entity_poly.type
_entity_poly.pdbx_seq_one_letter_code
_entity_poly.pdbx_strand_id
1 'polypeptide(L)'
;MPTKLLKRLLLILFLSTTPIFSQEGFVTGQLIDKKNGEPIVYATIRVKDKAIGVISNLDGSFRIPEKFKDFGSILEISSMGYVSKDILVYDLSKYKTNIIRLIPAIELLDEVVVEGFRKVRKRSTADKRMSASRIVARAIKNISLNYPTSPFAAIGYYRDFQMNENKYFNLNEALFEVWDQGFGALDYETTKIRIYEHKRNLDFPFDSVSEKPYDYRSRNKTIPGAYLDNYGGNEFTILRIHDALRNNAIAAYDYVNVFKNDFLKNHFFKKEDEVLLNNKKLYKISFIKNRGLVRIKGNLIISKENFAIHKLEYAMYSNYNRNVRKIERTKNRRQKEILFEIIVGYTPIDGLMYPNYLSMKNAFKIKEPPKFIVNLVEYSLASKRFIISFNNIANEKDAVRKSNFKLKFKGKRVNIDKLVHIDDQVILYPNSKISKSLFGEISQALRNDNEVTDFLSVKIKDIKDINGNYVNEPFYREVRQYREFFVQRILTELGAAPNDSLYMNKNAPIFKNQPISRSLDFSDYWMNTPLPNIEE
;
A
#
# COMPACT_ATOMS: atom_id res chain seq x y z
N MET A 1 10.68 62.19 -28.00
CA MET A 1 10.30 60.77 -28.15
C MET A 1 11.09 59.74 -27.30
N PRO A 2 12.22 60.01 -26.60
CA PRO A 2 12.99 58.95 -25.92
C PRO A 2 12.37 58.46 -24.59
N THR A 3 11.53 59.27 -23.94
CA THR A 3 10.95 58.96 -22.62
C THR A 3 9.83 57.92 -22.65
N LYS A 4 9.09 57.80 -23.78
CA LYS A 4 8.04 56.77 -23.95
C LYS A 4 8.64 55.39 -24.25
N LEU A 5 9.80 55.34 -24.91
CA LEU A 5 10.51 54.10 -25.19
C LEU A 5 11.13 53.53 -23.90
N LEU A 6 11.73 54.39 -23.08
CA LEU A 6 12.31 53.99 -21.79
C LEU A 6 11.24 53.47 -20.80
N LYS A 7 10.06 54.09 -20.77
CA LYS A 7 8.92 53.60 -19.97
C LYS A 7 8.36 52.25 -20.46
N ARG A 8 8.35 52.01 -21.78
CA ARG A 8 7.95 50.70 -22.35
C ARG A 8 8.99 49.62 -22.06
N LEU A 9 10.27 49.97 -22.07
CA LEU A 9 11.37 49.04 -21.74
C LEU A 9 11.33 48.64 -20.25
N LEU A 10 11.08 49.60 -19.35
CA LEU A 10 10.90 49.36 -17.91
C LEU A 10 9.66 48.51 -17.58
N LEU A 11 8.57 48.67 -18.35
CA LEU A 11 7.35 47.87 -18.19
C LEU A 11 7.59 46.40 -18.62
N ILE A 12 8.36 46.16 -19.69
CA ILE A 12 8.70 44.81 -20.15
C ILE A 12 9.67 44.11 -19.16
N LEU A 13 10.58 44.85 -18.53
CA LEU A 13 11.50 44.31 -17.51
C LEU A 13 10.77 43.86 -16.23
N PHE A 14 9.65 44.50 -15.89
CA PHE A 14 8.81 44.11 -14.73
C PHE A 14 7.89 42.92 -15.04
N LEU A 15 7.67 42.59 -16.32
CA LEU A 15 6.86 41.46 -16.78
C LEU A 15 7.68 40.17 -16.97
N SER A 16 9.02 40.23 -16.89
CA SER A 16 9.93 39.08 -17.08
C SER A 16 10.45 38.45 -15.79
N THR A 17 10.04 38.90 -14.61
CA THR A 17 10.39 38.22 -13.35
C THR A 17 9.45 37.05 -13.13
N THR A 18 9.60 35.98 -13.92
CA THR A 18 9.07 34.67 -13.52
C THR A 18 9.83 34.27 -12.25
N PRO A 19 9.16 34.01 -11.11
CA PRO A 19 9.85 33.41 -9.98
C PRO A 19 10.43 32.08 -10.46
N ILE A 20 11.76 32.00 -10.53
CA ILE A 20 12.46 30.74 -10.64
C ILE A 20 12.14 30.03 -9.33
N PHE A 21 11.16 29.15 -9.35
CA PHE A 21 11.00 28.19 -8.27
C PHE A 21 12.29 27.37 -8.24
N SER A 22 13.13 27.61 -7.23
CA SER A 22 14.27 26.75 -6.94
C SER A 22 13.71 25.33 -6.83
N GLN A 23 14.15 24.42 -7.69
CA GLN A 23 13.95 23.00 -7.43
C GLN A 23 14.65 22.72 -6.11
N GLU A 24 13.90 22.30 -5.10
CA GLU A 24 14.48 21.96 -3.80
C GLU A 24 15.31 20.69 -3.99
N GLY A 25 16.65 20.85 -3.97
CA GLY A 25 17.58 19.73 -4.06
C GLY A 25 17.48 18.84 -2.82
N PHE A 26 17.85 17.56 -2.98
CA PHE A 26 17.82 16.58 -1.89
C PHE A 26 19.18 15.88 -1.73
N VAL A 27 19.63 15.77 -0.49
CA VAL A 27 20.66 14.82 -0.09
C VAL A 27 20.01 13.46 0.10
N THR A 28 20.44 12.47 -0.68
CA THR A 28 19.93 11.09 -0.60
C THR A 28 20.84 10.21 0.24
N GLY A 29 20.26 9.34 1.05
CA GLY A 29 20.97 8.36 1.85
C GLY A 29 20.29 7.00 1.83
N GLN A 30 21.05 5.97 2.17
CA GLN A 30 20.54 4.61 2.34
C GLN A 30 21.11 4.00 3.62
N LEU A 31 20.23 3.52 4.50
CA LEU A 31 20.60 2.86 5.74
C LEU A 31 20.70 1.36 5.52
N ILE A 32 21.87 0.79 5.83
CA ILE A 32 22.11 -0.66 5.76
C ILE A 32 22.73 -1.16 7.07
N ASP A 33 22.44 -2.41 7.39
CA ASP A 33 23.07 -3.14 8.47
C ASP A 33 24.55 -3.38 8.12
N LYS A 34 25.47 -3.02 9.04
CA LYS A 34 26.92 -3.15 8.82
C LYS A 34 27.36 -4.61 8.63
N LYS A 35 26.68 -5.56 9.27
CA LYS A 35 27.03 -6.99 9.32
C LYS A 35 26.56 -7.74 8.08
N ASN A 36 25.31 -7.59 7.68
CA ASN A 36 24.74 -8.38 6.57
C ASN A 36 24.41 -7.56 5.31
N GLY A 37 24.51 -6.22 5.36
CA GLY A 37 24.21 -5.34 4.23
C GLY A 37 22.72 -5.18 3.93
N GLU A 38 21.82 -5.76 4.74
CA GLU A 38 20.37 -5.64 4.53
C GLU A 38 19.90 -4.20 4.82
N PRO A 39 18.89 -3.70 4.08
CA PRO A 39 18.30 -2.40 4.34
C PRO A 39 17.67 -2.28 5.73
N ILE A 40 17.89 -1.14 6.38
CA ILE A 40 17.26 -0.83 7.68
C ILE A 40 15.98 -0.04 7.42
N VAL A 41 14.87 -0.75 7.50
CA VAL A 41 13.52 -0.21 7.25
C VAL A 41 12.94 0.43 8.51
N TYR A 42 12.17 1.50 8.33
CA TYR A 42 11.49 2.23 9.41
C TYR A 42 12.43 2.77 10.51
N ALA A 43 13.67 3.11 10.15
CA ALA A 43 14.56 3.87 11.02
C ALA A 43 14.13 5.34 11.05
N THR A 44 14.29 5.97 12.20
CA THR A 44 14.00 7.39 12.40
C THR A 44 15.25 8.21 12.09
N ILE A 45 15.12 9.19 11.20
CA ILE A 45 16.16 10.16 10.82
C ILE A 45 15.66 11.55 11.19
N ARG A 46 16.20 12.16 12.23
CA ARG A 46 15.80 13.50 12.70
C ARG A 46 16.89 14.51 12.43
N VAL A 47 16.51 15.72 12.06
CA VAL A 47 17.42 16.87 12.11
C VAL A 47 17.49 17.32 13.57
N LYS A 48 18.66 17.16 14.18
CA LYS A 48 18.91 17.50 15.59
C LYS A 48 18.49 18.94 15.86
N ASP A 49 17.88 19.17 17.02
CA ASP A 49 17.36 20.46 17.48
C ASP A 49 16.21 21.07 16.64
N LYS A 50 15.80 20.45 15.52
CA LYS A 50 14.72 20.97 14.66
C LYS A 50 13.37 20.23 14.79
N ALA A 51 13.24 19.30 15.73
CA ALA A 51 12.04 18.49 16.00
C ALA A 51 11.38 17.83 14.76
N ILE A 52 12.08 17.80 13.62
CA ILE A 52 11.61 17.40 12.30
C ILE A 52 12.47 16.25 11.78
N GLY A 53 11.88 15.35 10.99
CA GLY A 53 12.60 14.20 10.46
C GLY A 53 11.77 13.36 9.52
N VAL A 54 12.38 12.29 9.02
CA VAL A 54 11.74 11.29 8.15
C VAL A 54 12.03 9.89 8.63
N ILE A 55 11.32 8.94 8.04
CA ILE A 55 11.46 7.51 8.31
C ILE A 55 12.01 6.83 7.04
N SER A 56 12.98 5.92 7.19
CA SER A 56 13.57 5.21 6.05
C SER A 56 12.56 4.28 5.36
N ASN A 57 12.74 4.15 4.05
CA ASN A 57 11.91 3.35 3.15
C ASN A 57 12.20 1.83 3.27
N LEU A 58 11.44 1.02 2.52
CA LEU A 58 11.60 -0.44 2.49
C LEU A 58 12.96 -0.91 1.96
N ASP A 59 13.63 -0.07 1.16
CA ASP A 59 14.99 -0.25 0.66
C ASP A 59 16.05 0.48 1.52
N GLY A 60 15.64 0.98 2.69
CA GLY A 60 16.49 1.75 3.61
C GLY A 60 16.77 3.18 3.14
N SER A 61 16.23 3.60 2.00
CA SER A 61 16.48 4.93 1.45
C SER A 61 15.78 6.03 2.26
N PHE A 62 16.37 7.21 2.26
CA PHE A 62 15.77 8.44 2.76
C PHE A 62 16.33 9.65 2.00
N ARG A 63 15.63 10.77 2.04
CA ARG A 63 16.13 12.04 1.52
C ARG A 63 15.90 13.18 2.49
N ILE A 64 16.81 14.15 2.49
CA ILE A 64 16.78 15.35 3.32
C ILE A 64 16.94 16.57 2.40
N PRO A 65 16.12 17.62 2.54
CA PRO A 65 16.27 18.85 1.78
C PRO A 65 17.67 19.46 1.91
N GLU A 66 18.22 19.94 0.80
CA GLU A 66 19.56 20.53 0.77
C GLU A 66 19.73 21.74 1.68
N LYS A 67 18.64 22.45 2.02
CA LYS A 67 18.65 23.54 3.00
C LYS A 67 19.11 23.11 4.40
N PHE A 68 19.08 21.81 4.72
CA PHE A 68 19.64 21.30 5.97
C PHE A 68 21.14 21.02 5.89
N LYS A 69 21.80 21.29 4.75
CA LYS A 69 23.24 21.13 4.60
C LYS A 69 24.05 22.33 5.12
N ASP A 70 23.39 23.30 5.75
CA ASP A 70 24.06 24.40 6.45
C ASP A 70 25.02 23.88 7.53
N PHE A 71 26.13 24.60 7.75
CA PHE A 71 27.14 24.25 8.76
C PHE A 71 26.48 24.03 10.13
N GLY A 72 26.74 22.86 10.74
CA GLY A 72 26.30 22.51 12.09
C GLY A 72 25.03 21.65 12.17
N SER A 73 24.28 21.45 11.08
CA SER A 73 23.13 20.54 11.11
C SER A 73 23.56 19.07 11.24
N ILE A 74 23.00 18.37 12.23
CA ILE A 74 23.27 16.95 12.52
C ILE A 74 22.01 16.12 12.22
N LEU A 75 22.18 14.99 11.55
CA LEU A 75 21.17 13.93 11.48
C LEU A 75 21.38 12.97 12.65
N GLU A 76 20.39 12.85 13.52
CA GLU A 76 20.30 11.79 14.52
C GLU A 76 19.53 10.61 13.90
N ILE A 77 20.22 9.47 13.78
CA ILE A 77 19.67 8.24 13.18
C ILE A 77 19.47 7.21 14.28
N SER A 78 18.25 6.72 14.44
CA SER A 78 17.91 5.70 15.43
C SER A 78 17.04 4.60 14.83
N SER A 79 17.31 3.37 15.23
CA SER A 79 16.53 2.19 14.83
C SER A 79 16.53 1.15 15.93
N MET A 80 15.42 0.43 16.06
CA MET A 80 15.30 -0.64 17.05
C MET A 80 16.30 -1.77 16.73
N GLY A 81 17.13 -2.13 17.70
CA GLY A 81 18.15 -3.16 17.57
C GLY A 81 19.49 -2.67 17.05
N TYR A 82 19.68 -1.36 16.84
CA TYR A 82 20.92 -0.76 16.34
C TYR A 82 21.44 0.31 17.29
N VAL A 83 22.74 0.57 17.19
CA VAL A 83 23.39 1.72 17.84
C VAL A 83 22.99 2.99 17.08
N SER A 84 22.52 4.01 17.82
CA SER A 84 22.19 5.31 17.23
C SER A 84 23.45 5.99 16.66
N LYS A 85 23.27 6.78 15.60
CA LYS A 85 24.38 7.42 14.90
C LYS A 85 24.06 8.87 14.58
N ASP A 86 24.96 9.77 14.96
CA ASP A 86 24.94 11.17 14.58
C ASP A 86 25.83 11.38 13.36
N ILE A 87 25.35 12.16 12.37
CA ILE A 87 26.09 12.47 11.13
C ILE A 87 25.92 13.94 10.81
N LEU A 88 27.01 14.65 10.49
CA LEU A 88 26.92 16.01 9.96
C LEU A 88 26.33 15.98 8.56
N VAL A 89 25.25 16.74 8.32
CA VAL A 89 24.61 16.80 6.98
C VAL A 89 25.60 17.33 5.94
N TYR A 90 26.50 18.23 6.36
CA TYR A 90 27.56 18.79 5.52
C TYR A 90 28.44 17.72 4.85
N ASP A 91 28.72 16.62 5.55
CA ASP A 91 29.61 15.54 5.07
C ASP A 91 28.95 14.65 3.99
N LEU A 92 27.63 14.75 3.83
CA LEU A 92 26.88 13.93 2.87
C LEU A 92 26.99 14.51 1.46
N SER A 93 27.34 13.70 0.47
CA SER A 93 27.38 14.15 -0.93
C SER A 93 25.99 14.54 -1.43
N LYS A 94 25.93 15.63 -2.21
CA LYS A 94 24.72 16.02 -2.95
C LYS A 94 24.56 15.24 -4.26
N TYR A 95 25.66 14.70 -4.79
CA TYR A 95 25.72 14.16 -6.15
C TYR A 95 25.62 12.63 -6.21
N LYS A 96 25.52 11.94 -5.07
CA LYS A 96 25.38 10.49 -5.00
C LYS A 96 24.59 10.06 -3.76
N THR A 97 24.05 8.85 -3.79
CA THR A 97 23.45 8.22 -2.61
C THR A 97 24.51 7.93 -1.55
N ASN A 98 24.26 8.40 -0.32
CA ASN A 98 25.16 8.21 0.81
C ASN A 98 24.82 6.92 1.56
N ILE A 99 25.69 5.92 1.46
CA ILE A 99 25.50 4.65 2.17
C ILE A 99 25.94 4.79 3.63
N ILE A 100 24.98 4.68 4.54
CA ILE A 100 25.19 4.83 5.98
C ILE A 100 24.99 3.47 6.66
N ARG A 101 26.07 2.95 7.24
CA ARG A 101 26.07 1.67 7.95
C ARG A 101 25.78 1.87 9.44
N LEU A 102 24.79 1.16 9.97
CA LEU A 102 24.51 1.08 11.41
C LEU A 102 24.98 -0.24 11.99
N ILE A 103 25.45 -0.20 13.24
CA ILE A 103 25.98 -1.37 13.96
C ILE A 103 24.82 -2.03 14.73
N PRO A 104 24.60 -3.35 14.60
CA PRO A 104 23.65 -4.08 15.43
C PRO A 104 24.01 -3.95 16.90
N ALA A 105 23.05 -3.57 17.75
CA ALA A 105 23.27 -3.33 19.17
C ALA A 105 23.66 -4.59 19.95
N ILE A 106 23.42 -5.78 19.40
CA ILE A 106 23.80 -7.06 20.01
C ILE A 106 25.33 -7.23 20.06
N GLU A 107 26.08 -6.59 19.15
CA GLU A 107 27.56 -6.68 19.11
C GLU A 107 28.21 -5.95 20.30
N LEU A 108 27.59 -4.90 20.83
CA LEU A 108 28.07 -4.22 22.05
C LEU A 108 27.83 -5.03 23.33
N LEU A 109 26.87 -5.97 23.32
CA LEU A 109 26.57 -6.78 24.50
C LEU A 109 27.67 -7.82 24.77
N ASP A 110 28.44 -8.22 23.77
CA ASP A 110 29.58 -9.12 23.93
C ASP A 110 30.82 -8.37 24.46
N GLU A 111 30.98 -7.09 24.11
CA GLU A 111 32.12 -6.25 24.51
C GLU A 111 31.96 -5.66 25.93
N VAL A 112 30.74 -5.28 26.32
CA VAL A 112 30.46 -4.65 27.63
C VAL A 112 30.30 -5.67 28.78
N VAL A 113 30.36 -6.97 28.51
CA VAL A 113 30.47 -8.00 29.59
C VAL A 113 31.84 -7.95 30.27
N VAL A 114 32.85 -7.32 29.66
CA VAL A 114 34.23 -7.31 30.21
C VAL A 114 34.57 -6.01 30.97
N GLU A 115 33.90 -4.88 30.72
CA GLU A 115 34.26 -3.62 31.39
C GLU A 115 33.05 -2.88 32.02
N GLY A 116 32.90 -3.04 33.34
CA GLY A 116 32.48 -1.94 34.21
C GLY A 116 31.01 -1.53 34.24
N PHE A 117 30.14 -2.33 34.88
CA PHE A 117 28.94 -1.78 35.54
C PHE A 117 29.03 -1.92 37.06
N ARG A 118 29.48 -0.82 37.69
CA ARG A 118 29.28 -0.55 39.13
C ARG A 118 27.77 -0.61 39.44
N LYS A 119 27.43 -1.34 40.50
CA LYS A 119 26.10 -1.59 41.06
C LYS A 119 25.15 -0.38 40.96
N VAL A 120 24.30 -0.33 39.93
CA VAL A 120 23.02 0.39 40.00
C VAL A 120 22.06 -0.48 40.80
N ARG A 121 21.40 0.11 41.80
CA ARG A 121 20.49 -0.53 42.77
C ARG A 121 19.62 -1.61 42.11
N LYS A 122 19.59 -2.81 42.74
CA LYS A 122 18.69 -3.92 42.39
C LYS A 122 17.24 -3.41 42.26
N ARG A 123 16.76 -3.18 41.03
CA ARG A 123 15.32 -3.22 40.73
C ARG A 123 14.81 -4.62 41.11
N SER A 124 13.60 -4.68 41.68
CA SER A 124 13.08 -5.88 42.33
C SER A 124 13.14 -7.13 41.43
N THR A 125 13.39 -8.28 42.04
CA THR A 125 13.40 -9.62 41.44
C THR A 125 12.09 -9.99 40.69
N ALA A 126 11.05 -9.15 40.78
CA ALA A 126 9.74 -9.34 40.15
C ALA A 126 9.73 -9.07 38.64
N ASP A 127 10.51 -8.12 38.11
CA ASP A 127 10.52 -7.81 36.66
C ASP A 127 11.19 -8.90 35.82
N LYS A 128 12.19 -9.61 36.39
CA LYS A 128 12.78 -10.80 35.76
C LYS A 128 11.79 -11.98 35.68
N ARG A 129 10.71 -11.97 36.46
CA ARG A 129 9.72 -13.05 36.60
C ARG A 129 8.38 -12.79 35.89
N MET A 130 8.19 -11.64 35.24
CA MET A 130 6.91 -11.31 34.62
C MET A 130 6.70 -12.08 33.32
N SER A 131 5.58 -12.81 33.21
CA SER A 131 5.21 -13.53 32.00
C SER A 131 4.90 -12.57 30.84
N ALA A 132 5.06 -13.05 29.61
CA ALA A 132 4.77 -12.26 28.40
C ALA A 132 3.34 -11.68 28.41
N SER A 133 2.34 -12.51 28.74
CA SER A 133 0.95 -12.06 28.83
C SER A 133 0.74 -10.98 29.90
N ARG A 134 1.46 -11.04 31.03
CA ARG A 134 1.36 -10.01 32.08
C ARG A 134 2.01 -8.69 31.68
N ILE A 135 3.11 -8.73 30.93
CA ILE A 135 3.73 -7.53 30.33
C ILE A 135 2.75 -6.87 29.36
N VAL A 136 2.16 -7.64 28.44
CA VAL A 136 1.16 -7.14 27.48
C VAL A 136 -0.08 -6.60 28.19
N ALA A 137 -0.57 -7.28 29.23
CA ALA A 137 -1.72 -6.81 29.99
C ALA A 137 -1.47 -5.47 30.69
N ARG A 138 -0.28 -5.27 31.24
CA ARG A 138 0.12 -3.96 31.79
C ARG A 138 0.24 -2.90 30.72
N ALA A 139 0.80 -3.25 29.56
CA ALA A 139 0.93 -2.31 28.45
C ALA A 139 -0.42 -1.81 27.95
N ILE A 140 -1.38 -2.71 27.75
CA ILE A 140 -2.76 -2.37 27.38
C ILE A 140 -3.42 -1.52 28.45
N LYS A 141 -3.30 -1.90 29.73
CA LYS A 141 -3.88 -1.14 30.85
C LYS A 141 -3.31 0.28 30.92
N ASN A 142 -2.03 0.45 30.61
CA ASN A 142 -1.33 1.73 30.71
C ASN A 142 -1.47 2.61 29.45
N ILE A 143 -2.25 2.22 28.44
CA ILE A 143 -2.49 3.09 27.27
C ILE A 143 -3.04 4.45 27.71
N SER A 144 -4.00 4.50 28.64
CA SER A 144 -4.55 5.78 29.12
C SER A 144 -3.57 6.62 29.95
N LEU A 145 -2.42 6.06 30.35
CA LEU A 145 -1.38 6.75 31.12
C LEU A 145 -0.20 7.19 30.26
N ASN A 146 0.09 6.43 29.20
CA ASN A 146 1.28 6.61 28.38
C ASN A 146 1.00 7.36 27.07
N TYR A 147 -0.26 7.63 26.72
CA TYR A 147 -0.65 8.24 25.44
C TYR A 147 -1.48 9.50 25.67
N PRO A 148 -1.43 10.47 24.75
CA PRO A 148 -2.14 11.75 24.90
C PRO A 148 -3.66 11.55 24.96
N THR A 149 -4.27 12.10 26.00
CA THR A 149 -5.74 12.26 26.10
C THR A 149 -6.20 13.66 25.71
N SER A 150 -5.26 14.59 25.56
CA SER A 150 -5.51 15.95 25.09
C SER A 150 -5.21 16.06 23.59
N PRO A 151 -5.78 17.05 22.89
CA PRO A 151 -5.53 17.24 21.47
C PRO A 151 -4.05 17.49 21.14
N PHE A 152 -3.61 16.98 19.99
CA PHE A 152 -2.28 17.23 19.41
C PHE A 152 -2.37 17.20 17.88
N ALA A 153 -1.35 17.72 17.19
CA ALA A 153 -1.27 17.63 15.73
C ALA A 153 -0.04 16.85 15.31
N ALA A 154 -0.21 15.94 14.36
CA ALA A 154 0.87 15.23 13.70
C ALA A 154 1.01 15.72 12.26
N ILE A 155 2.14 16.35 11.96
CA ILE A 155 2.49 16.77 10.60
C ILE A 155 3.36 15.68 9.99
N GLY A 156 2.96 15.18 8.82
CA GLY A 156 3.60 14.01 8.25
C GLY A 156 3.44 13.83 6.75
N TYR A 157 4.32 13.00 6.20
CA TYR A 157 4.30 12.56 4.81
C TYR A 157 3.47 11.28 4.69
N TYR A 158 2.42 11.34 3.88
CA TYR A 158 1.59 10.22 3.48
C TYR A 158 1.96 9.74 2.08
N ARG A 159 1.96 8.43 1.87
CA ARG A 159 1.98 7.83 0.54
C ARG A 159 1.05 6.62 0.43
N ASP A 160 0.50 6.45 -0.75
CA ASP A 160 -0.22 5.26 -1.19
C ASP A 160 0.38 4.79 -2.50
N PHE A 161 0.77 3.52 -2.58
CA PHE A 161 1.35 2.95 -3.80
C PHE A 161 1.03 1.47 -3.92
N GLN A 162 1.23 0.96 -5.12
CA GLN A 162 0.96 -0.43 -5.45
C GLN A 162 2.21 -1.10 -5.98
N MET A 163 2.30 -2.42 -5.78
CA MET A 163 3.40 -3.24 -6.24
C MET A 163 2.89 -4.54 -6.84
N ASN A 164 3.48 -4.91 -7.98
CA ASN A 164 3.31 -6.19 -8.65
C ASN A 164 4.70 -6.63 -9.12
N GLU A 165 5.12 -7.85 -8.81
CA GLU A 165 6.44 -8.39 -9.17
C GLU A 165 7.63 -7.45 -8.84
N ASN A 166 7.58 -6.82 -7.65
CA ASN A 166 8.56 -5.86 -7.14
C ASN A 166 8.63 -4.51 -7.88
N LYS A 167 7.73 -4.24 -8.84
CA LYS A 167 7.63 -2.94 -9.51
C LYS A 167 6.61 -2.04 -8.83
N TYR A 168 7.04 -0.86 -8.35
CA TYR A 168 6.16 0.23 -7.90
C TYR A 168 5.32 0.81 -9.05
N PHE A 169 4.05 1.12 -8.76
CA PHE A 169 3.14 1.89 -9.62
C PHE A 169 2.07 2.58 -8.77
N ASN A 170 1.32 3.52 -9.35
CA ASN A 170 0.25 4.28 -8.69
C ASN A 170 0.72 4.99 -7.41
N LEU A 171 1.91 5.60 -7.41
CA LEU A 171 2.40 6.36 -6.25
C LEU A 171 1.65 7.70 -6.14
N ASN A 172 0.88 7.83 -5.06
CA ASN A 172 0.25 9.07 -4.65
C ASN A 172 0.83 9.53 -3.32
N GLU A 173 1.05 10.83 -3.17
CA GLU A 173 1.83 11.42 -2.09
C GLU A 173 1.14 12.66 -1.53
N ALA A 174 1.15 12.83 -0.21
CA ALA A 174 0.58 14.02 0.42
C ALA A 174 1.36 14.43 1.68
N LEU A 175 1.26 15.70 2.04
CA LEU A 175 1.66 16.23 3.34
C LEU A 175 0.38 16.58 4.10
N PHE A 176 0.23 15.98 5.28
CA PHE A 176 -0.94 16.17 6.13
C PHE A 176 -0.56 16.81 7.46
N GLU A 177 -1.48 17.62 7.97
CA GLU A 177 -1.56 17.96 9.38
C GLU A 177 -2.80 17.28 9.97
N VAL A 178 -2.56 16.36 10.90
CA VAL A 178 -3.58 15.49 11.49
C VAL A 178 -3.85 15.96 12.92
N TRP A 179 -4.97 16.66 13.10
CA TRP A 179 -5.46 17.13 14.38
C TRP A 179 -6.21 16.01 15.09
N ASP A 180 -5.55 15.34 16.03
CA ASP A 180 -6.10 14.24 16.80
C ASP A 180 -6.57 14.75 18.16
N GLN A 181 -7.77 14.32 18.60
CA GLN A 181 -8.34 14.71 19.89
C GLN A 181 -7.83 13.86 21.07
N GLY A 182 -6.88 12.96 20.83
CA GLY A 182 -6.31 12.08 21.84
C GLY A 182 -7.03 10.73 21.94
N PHE A 183 -6.42 9.79 22.66
CA PHE A 183 -6.81 8.38 22.71
C PHE A 183 -8.17 8.11 23.40
N GLY A 184 -8.73 9.11 24.08
CA GLY A 184 -10.07 9.05 24.66
C GLY A 184 -11.19 9.36 23.67
N ALA A 185 -10.87 9.97 22.52
CA ALA A 185 -11.83 10.38 21.51
C ALA A 185 -11.92 9.35 20.37
N LEU A 186 -13.10 9.25 19.75
CA LEU A 186 -13.30 8.42 18.57
C LEU A 186 -12.57 9.04 17.37
N ASP A 187 -11.58 8.32 16.84
CA ASP A 187 -10.67 8.81 15.80
C ASP A 187 -11.44 9.27 14.55
N TYR A 188 -12.25 8.37 13.99
CA TYR A 188 -12.90 8.59 12.70
C TYR A 188 -13.83 9.81 12.71
N GLU A 189 -14.46 10.08 13.84
CA GLU A 189 -15.47 11.12 14.04
C GLU A 189 -14.83 12.46 14.39
N THR A 190 -13.78 12.45 15.23
CA THR A 190 -13.25 13.68 15.86
C THR A 190 -11.97 14.20 15.23
N THR A 191 -11.15 13.34 14.63
CA THR A 191 -9.88 13.77 14.01
C THR A 191 -10.17 14.67 12.82
N LYS A 192 -9.47 15.79 12.70
CA LYS A 192 -9.54 16.66 11.52
C LYS A 192 -8.20 16.61 10.78
N ILE A 193 -8.24 16.63 9.45
CA ILE A 193 -7.04 16.47 8.62
C ILE A 193 -6.99 17.62 7.64
N ARG A 194 -5.89 18.36 7.62
CA ARG A 194 -5.61 19.36 6.60
C ARG A 194 -4.61 18.79 5.62
N ILE A 195 -4.85 19.06 4.34
CA ILE A 195 -3.93 18.70 3.28
C ILE A 195 -3.10 19.94 2.95
N TYR A 196 -1.81 19.87 3.24
CA TYR A 196 -0.87 20.93 2.90
C TYR A 196 -0.51 20.88 1.41
N GLU A 197 -0.29 19.66 0.93
CA GLU A 197 -0.03 19.38 -0.48
C GLU A 197 -0.41 17.93 -0.77
N HIS A 198 -0.86 17.65 -1.99
CA HIS A 198 -0.97 16.29 -2.50
C HIS A 198 -0.56 16.25 -3.98
N LYS A 199 0.00 15.14 -4.43
CA LYS A 199 0.28 14.90 -5.85
C LYS A 199 0.18 13.42 -6.18
N ARG A 200 -0.17 13.14 -7.43
CA ARG A 200 0.16 11.86 -8.06
C ARG A 200 1.57 11.98 -8.62
N ASN A 201 2.45 11.06 -8.25
CA ASN A 201 3.82 11.07 -8.71
C ASN A 201 3.90 10.35 -10.08
N LEU A 202 4.15 11.13 -11.14
CA LEU A 202 4.19 10.65 -12.53
C LEU A 202 5.55 10.04 -12.91
N ASP A 203 6.55 10.08 -12.03
CA ASP A 203 7.83 9.36 -12.20
C ASP A 203 7.63 7.84 -12.07
N PHE A 204 6.45 7.41 -11.59
CA PHE A 204 6.07 6.02 -11.42
C PHE A 204 4.95 5.64 -12.39
N PRO A 205 4.94 4.40 -12.93
CA PRO A 205 3.87 3.94 -13.83
C PRO A 205 2.48 4.11 -13.21
N PHE A 206 1.51 4.42 -14.07
CA PHE A 206 0.11 4.56 -13.69
C PHE A 206 -0.74 3.42 -14.24
N ASP A 207 -1.63 2.90 -13.40
CA ASP A 207 -2.59 1.85 -13.72
C ASP A 207 -3.98 2.24 -13.20
N SER A 208 -4.83 2.67 -14.12
CA SER A 208 -6.20 3.14 -13.82
C SER A 208 -7.16 2.03 -13.39
N VAL A 209 -6.84 0.76 -13.65
CA VAL A 209 -7.72 -0.37 -13.31
C VAL A 209 -7.62 -0.65 -11.81
N SER A 210 -6.40 -0.69 -11.30
CA SER A 210 -6.08 -1.01 -9.89
C SER A 210 -6.25 0.16 -8.92
N GLU A 211 -6.29 1.40 -9.41
CA GLU A 211 -6.62 2.59 -8.62
C GLU A 211 -8.09 2.59 -8.13
N LYS A 212 -8.99 1.90 -8.82
CA LYS A 212 -10.42 1.91 -8.48
C LYS A 212 -10.65 1.49 -7.02
N PRO A 213 -11.68 2.03 -6.34
CA PRO A 213 -12.06 1.58 -5.00
C PRO A 213 -12.43 0.10 -4.96
N TYR A 214 -12.44 -0.49 -3.76
CA TYR A 214 -12.95 -1.85 -3.56
C TYR A 214 -14.40 -1.98 -4.02
N ASP A 215 -14.68 -3.04 -4.78
CA ASP A 215 -16.02 -3.39 -5.28
C ASP A 215 -16.19 -4.92 -5.30
N TYR A 216 -16.83 -5.41 -4.25
CA TYR A 216 -17.13 -6.83 -4.06
C TYR A 216 -18.37 -7.28 -4.84
N ARG A 217 -19.22 -6.36 -5.33
CA ARG A 217 -20.43 -6.68 -6.10
C ARG A 217 -20.08 -7.10 -7.51
N SER A 218 -19.32 -6.26 -8.22
CA SER A 218 -18.84 -6.58 -9.58
C SER A 218 -17.59 -7.47 -9.58
N ARG A 219 -16.97 -7.63 -8.40
CA ARG A 219 -15.67 -8.28 -8.17
C ARG A 219 -14.55 -7.61 -8.97
N ASN A 220 -14.63 -6.29 -9.18
CA ASN A 220 -13.58 -5.55 -9.88
C ASN A 220 -12.32 -5.46 -9.05
N LYS A 221 -12.40 -5.04 -7.78
CA LYS A 221 -11.27 -5.00 -6.82
C LYS A 221 -11.72 -5.62 -5.50
N THR A 222 -11.08 -6.71 -5.09
CA THR A 222 -11.48 -7.48 -3.91
C THR A 222 -10.28 -7.99 -3.13
N ILE A 223 -10.42 -8.15 -1.82
CA ILE A 223 -9.42 -8.84 -0.99
C ILE A 223 -9.79 -10.32 -0.89
N PRO A 224 -8.92 -11.26 -1.28
CA PRO A 224 -9.22 -12.69 -1.16
C PRO A 224 -9.46 -13.11 0.30
N GLY A 225 -10.65 -13.62 0.60
CA GLY A 225 -10.98 -14.14 1.93
C GLY A 225 -11.13 -13.09 3.02
N ALA A 226 -11.19 -11.81 2.66
CA ALA A 226 -11.46 -10.71 3.59
C ALA A 226 -12.37 -9.66 2.95
N TYR A 227 -12.86 -8.76 3.78
CA TYR A 227 -13.68 -7.63 3.38
C TYR A 227 -13.07 -6.36 3.96
N LEU A 228 -13.09 -5.29 3.16
CA LEU A 228 -12.65 -3.95 3.55
C LEU A 228 -13.58 -2.96 2.89
N ASP A 229 -14.26 -2.15 3.72
CA ASP A 229 -15.07 -1.05 3.22
C ASP A 229 -14.22 -0.09 2.39
N ASN A 230 -14.80 0.53 1.37
CA ASN A 230 -14.05 1.40 0.49
C ASN A 230 -13.78 2.80 1.09
N TYR A 231 -14.48 3.18 2.16
CA TYR A 231 -14.44 4.51 2.80
C TYR A 231 -14.45 5.66 1.78
N GLY A 232 -15.31 5.58 0.77
CA GLY A 232 -15.41 6.59 -0.29
C GLY A 232 -14.15 6.72 -1.16
N GLY A 233 -13.26 5.73 -1.13
CA GLY A 233 -11.95 5.76 -1.78
C GLY A 233 -10.88 6.54 -1.00
N ASN A 234 -11.09 6.83 0.28
CA ASN A 234 -10.10 7.52 1.11
C ASN A 234 -9.15 6.52 1.78
N GLU A 235 -7.99 6.32 1.14
CA GLU A 235 -7.00 5.33 1.59
C GLU A 235 -6.30 5.74 2.91
N PHE A 236 -6.25 7.03 3.26
CA PHE A 236 -5.70 7.49 4.53
C PHE A 236 -6.66 7.24 5.70
N THR A 237 -7.97 7.39 5.46
CA THR A 237 -9.00 6.94 6.42
C THR A 237 -8.84 5.45 6.73
N ILE A 238 -8.68 4.61 5.69
CA ILE A 238 -8.41 3.17 5.86
C ILE A 238 -7.15 2.95 6.69
N LEU A 239 -6.07 3.68 6.43
CA LEU A 239 -4.84 3.55 7.21
C LEU A 239 -5.07 3.86 8.71
N ARG A 240 -5.72 4.99 9.02
CA ARG A 240 -6.00 5.47 10.39
C ARG A 240 -6.79 4.48 11.23
N ILE A 241 -7.91 3.96 10.70
CA ILE A 241 -8.77 3.02 11.45
C ILE A 241 -8.04 1.71 11.79
N HIS A 242 -6.99 1.36 11.04
CA HIS A 242 -6.16 0.17 11.28
C HIS A 242 -5.05 0.40 12.32
N ASP A 243 -4.94 1.58 12.94
CA ASP A 243 -4.15 1.75 14.14
C ASP A 243 -4.92 1.24 15.38
N ALA A 244 -4.71 -0.03 15.72
CA ALA A 244 -5.35 -0.67 16.86
C ALA A 244 -4.92 -0.11 18.23
N LEU A 245 -3.78 0.60 18.32
CA LEU A 245 -3.37 1.24 19.57
C LEU A 245 -4.16 2.53 19.77
N ARG A 246 -4.24 3.37 18.73
CA ARG A 246 -5.06 4.59 18.74
C ARG A 246 -6.54 4.29 18.91
N ASN A 247 -7.02 3.23 18.27
CA ASN A 247 -8.43 2.79 18.25
C ASN A 247 -8.71 1.65 19.25
N ASN A 248 -7.99 1.60 20.37
CA ASN A 248 -7.99 0.45 21.27
C ASN A 248 -9.34 0.11 21.93
N ALA A 249 -10.28 1.05 21.95
CA ALA A 249 -11.60 0.90 22.55
C ALA A 249 -12.70 0.48 21.56
N ILE A 250 -12.40 0.39 20.26
CA ILE A 250 -13.33 -0.02 19.21
C ILE A 250 -12.77 -1.22 18.43
N ALA A 251 -13.62 -1.87 17.64
CA ALA A 251 -13.18 -2.98 16.80
C ALA A 251 -12.30 -2.46 15.65
N ALA A 252 -11.02 -2.86 15.62
CA ALA A 252 -10.07 -2.42 14.59
C ALA A 252 -10.10 -3.35 13.37
N TYR A 253 -9.63 -4.59 13.53
CA TYR A 253 -9.59 -5.60 12.47
C TYR A 253 -9.58 -7.01 13.04
N ASP A 254 -9.84 -7.99 12.18
CA ASP A 254 -10.02 -9.39 12.57
C ASP A 254 -8.91 -9.90 13.49
N TYR A 255 -9.34 -10.59 14.56
CA TYR A 255 -8.52 -11.20 15.61
C TYR A 255 -7.81 -10.24 16.56
N VAL A 256 -7.64 -8.96 16.20
CA VAL A 256 -7.42 -7.92 17.20
C VAL A 256 -8.75 -7.54 17.86
N ASN A 257 -9.81 -7.39 17.06
CA ASN A 257 -11.13 -6.93 17.50
C ASN A 257 -11.00 -5.64 18.32
N VAL A 258 -11.57 -5.59 19.54
CA VAL A 258 -11.33 -4.47 20.46
C VAL A 258 -10.00 -4.70 21.19
N PHE A 259 -8.94 -4.00 20.78
CA PHE A 259 -7.57 -4.25 21.26
C PHE A 259 -7.47 -4.32 22.79
N LYS A 260 -8.13 -3.38 23.49
CA LYS A 260 -8.11 -3.31 24.96
C LYS A 260 -8.70 -4.54 25.66
N ASN A 261 -9.70 -5.18 25.05
CA ASN A 261 -10.48 -6.25 25.68
C ASN A 261 -10.12 -7.64 25.13
N ASP A 262 -9.77 -7.70 23.84
CA ASP A 262 -9.77 -8.95 23.08
C ASP A 262 -8.36 -9.41 22.70
N PHE A 263 -7.39 -8.50 22.65
CA PHE A 263 -6.06 -8.83 22.13
C PHE A 263 -5.36 -9.92 22.96
N LEU A 264 -5.45 -9.84 24.29
CA LEU A 264 -4.88 -10.82 25.21
C LEU A 264 -5.48 -12.21 25.09
N LYS A 265 -6.81 -12.31 24.93
CA LYS A 265 -7.52 -13.59 24.83
C LYS A 265 -7.38 -14.23 23.45
N ASN A 266 -7.15 -13.42 22.42
CA ASN A 266 -7.08 -13.89 21.04
C ASN A 266 -5.72 -14.45 20.63
N HIS A 267 -4.65 -14.16 21.39
CA HIS A 267 -3.28 -14.48 21.00
C HIS A 267 -2.50 -15.22 22.09
N PHE A 268 -1.52 -16.03 21.65
CA PHE A 268 -0.51 -16.61 22.51
C PHE A 268 0.75 -15.75 22.46
N PHE A 269 1.32 -15.43 23.62
CA PHE A 269 2.46 -14.53 23.76
C PHE A 269 3.71 -15.27 24.20
N LYS A 270 4.86 -14.88 23.65
CA LYS A 270 6.18 -15.37 24.06
C LYS A 270 7.13 -14.19 24.25
N LYS A 271 7.93 -14.24 25.32
CA LYS A 271 9.01 -13.29 25.54
C LYS A 271 10.19 -13.68 24.68
N GLU A 272 10.68 -12.75 23.88
CA GLU A 272 11.89 -12.92 23.07
C GLU A 272 13.05 -12.11 23.67
N ASP A 273 14.21 -12.17 23.02
CA ASP A 273 15.36 -11.36 23.38
C ASP A 273 15.05 -9.87 23.32
N GLU A 274 15.61 -9.16 24.28
CA GLU A 274 15.38 -7.74 24.48
C GLU A 274 15.93 -6.92 23.31
N VAL A 275 15.23 -5.84 22.98
CA VAL A 275 15.63 -4.94 21.89
C VAL A 275 16.17 -3.65 22.49
N LEU A 276 17.27 -3.15 21.94
CA LEU A 276 17.82 -1.85 22.31
C LEU A 276 17.21 -0.76 21.44
N LEU A 277 16.86 0.38 22.04
CA LEU A 277 16.51 1.61 21.33
C LEU A 277 17.08 2.78 22.12
N ASN A 278 17.95 3.59 21.50
CA ASN A 278 18.62 4.73 22.15
C ASN A 278 19.22 4.35 23.51
N ASN A 279 19.99 3.25 23.55
CA ASN A 279 20.61 2.67 24.74
C ASN A 279 19.65 2.18 25.84
N LYS A 280 18.33 2.17 25.61
CA LYS A 280 17.34 1.61 26.53
C LYS A 280 16.94 0.20 26.10
N LYS A 281 16.98 -0.74 27.05
CA LYS A 281 16.49 -2.12 26.83
C LYS A 281 14.97 -2.16 26.93
N LEU A 282 14.31 -2.67 25.90
CA LEU A 282 12.86 -2.83 25.79
C LEU A 282 12.50 -4.32 25.79
N TYR A 283 11.29 -4.64 26.26
CA TYR A 283 10.73 -5.98 26.08
C TYR A 283 10.35 -6.17 24.60
N LYS A 284 10.72 -7.33 24.03
CA LYS A 284 10.15 -7.83 22.78
C LYS A 284 9.24 -9.00 23.09
N ILE A 285 7.95 -8.85 22.78
CA ILE A 285 6.95 -9.89 22.98
C ILE A 285 6.44 -10.31 21.60
N SER A 286 6.74 -11.53 21.18
CA SER A 286 6.14 -12.10 19.98
C SER A 286 4.76 -12.66 20.32
N PHE A 287 3.87 -12.67 19.33
CA PHE A 287 2.56 -13.28 19.48
C PHE A 287 2.12 -14.00 18.23
N ILE A 288 1.31 -15.03 18.42
CA ILE A 288 0.76 -15.85 17.33
C ILE A 288 -0.71 -16.19 17.59
N LYS A 289 -1.44 -16.38 16.48
CA LYS A 289 -2.75 -17.03 16.48
C LYS A 289 -2.91 -17.87 15.23
N ASN A 290 -3.34 -19.12 15.40
CA ASN A 290 -3.72 -19.98 14.28
C ASN A 290 -5.23 -20.21 14.35
N ARG A 291 -5.95 -20.01 13.25
CA ARG A 291 -7.36 -20.37 13.15
C ARG A 291 -7.69 -20.78 11.71
N GLY A 292 -8.05 -22.04 11.51
CA GLY A 292 -8.41 -22.58 10.21
C GLY A 292 -7.37 -22.25 9.13
N LEU A 293 -7.81 -21.51 8.11
CA LEU A 293 -7.01 -21.12 6.94
C LEU A 293 -6.16 -19.86 7.15
N VAL A 294 -6.07 -19.31 8.37
CA VAL A 294 -5.23 -18.13 8.63
C VAL A 294 -4.25 -18.35 9.77
N ARG A 295 -3.08 -17.72 9.64
CA ARG A 295 -2.05 -17.63 10.68
C ARG A 295 -1.67 -16.18 10.88
N ILE A 296 -1.73 -15.74 12.12
CA ILE A 296 -1.29 -14.41 12.56
C ILE A 296 0.04 -14.56 13.28
N LYS A 297 0.93 -13.61 13.02
CA LYS A 297 2.16 -13.41 13.76
C LYS A 297 2.39 -11.92 13.96
N GLY A 298 3.06 -11.57 15.03
CA GLY A 298 3.47 -10.19 15.26
C GLY A 298 4.38 -10.03 16.45
N ASN A 299 4.80 -8.78 16.67
CA ASN A 299 5.65 -8.40 17.78
C ASN A 299 5.12 -7.12 18.44
N LEU A 300 5.26 -7.05 19.75
CA LEU A 300 5.13 -5.84 20.55
C LEU A 300 6.50 -5.46 21.10
N ILE A 301 6.88 -4.20 20.96
CA ILE A 301 8.06 -3.62 21.59
C ILE A 301 7.59 -2.70 22.72
N ILE A 302 7.91 -3.04 23.96
CA ILE A 302 7.31 -2.45 25.16
C ILE A 302 8.39 -1.92 26.10
N SER A 303 8.21 -0.69 26.58
CA SER A 303 9.06 -0.09 27.61
C SER A 303 9.06 -0.92 28.89
N LYS A 304 10.25 -1.12 29.44
CA LYS A 304 10.40 -1.78 30.75
C LYS A 304 10.06 -0.88 31.93
N GLU A 305 9.98 0.42 31.71
CA GLU A 305 9.84 1.40 32.79
C GLU A 305 8.38 1.71 33.08
N ASN A 306 7.59 1.96 32.03
CA ASN A 306 6.19 2.38 32.14
C ASN A 306 5.21 1.50 31.33
N PHE A 307 5.70 0.43 30.68
CA PHE A 307 4.92 -0.44 29.80
C PHE A 307 4.32 0.26 28.56
N ALA A 308 4.85 1.42 28.16
CA ALA A 308 4.48 2.07 26.90
C ALA A 308 4.80 1.17 25.69
N ILE A 309 3.90 1.08 24.71
CA ILE A 309 4.12 0.31 23.48
C ILE A 309 4.80 1.22 22.46
N HIS A 310 6.05 0.93 22.13
CA HIS A 310 6.81 1.65 21.11
C HIS A 310 6.49 1.17 19.69
N LYS A 311 6.18 -0.12 19.52
CA LYS A 311 5.89 -0.68 18.21
C LYS A 311 4.93 -1.86 18.30
N LEU A 312 4.00 -1.93 17.36
CA LEU A 312 3.16 -3.09 17.07
C LEU A 312 3.39 -3.50 15.60
N GLU A 313 3.87 -4.71 15.41
CA GLU A 313 3.92 -5.39 14.11
C GLU A 313 2.86 -6.48 14.11
N TYR A 314 1.97 -6.47 13.12
CA TYR A 314 0.88 -7.44 13.01
C TYR A 314 0.75 -7.90 11.56
N ALA A 315 0.91 -9.19 11.29
CA ALA A 315 0.78 -9.75 9.96
C ALA A 315 -0.13 -10.98 9.95
N MET A 316 -1.08 -10.98 9.00
CA MET A 316 -1.97 -12.09 8.72
C MET A 316 -1.57 -12.79 7.44
N TYR A 317 -1.39 -14.11 7.53
CA TYR A 317 -1.00 -14.98 6.43
C TYR A 317 -2.13 -15.96 6.14
N SER A 318 -2.34 -16.22 4.85
CA SER A 318 -3.13 -17.36 4.41
C SER A 318 -2.35 -18.64 4.63
N ASN A 319 -2.98 -19.61 5.30
CA ASN A 319 -2.57 -21.02 5.32
C ASN A 319 -3.25 -21.81 4.18
N TYR A 320 -4.02 -21.16 3.31
CA TYR A 320 -4.58 -21.83 2.14
C TYR A 320 -3.44 -22.23 1.21
N ASN A 321 -3.07 -23.50 1.21
CA ASN A 321 -2.27 -24.07 0.15
C ASN A 321 -3.13 -24.04 -1.10
N ARG A 322 -2.90 -23.09 -2.03
CA ARG A 322 -3.38 -23.29 -3.40
C ARG A 322 -2.81 -24.65 -3.82
N ASN A 323 -3.69 -25.60 -4.13
CA ASN A 323 -3.34 -26.71 -5.00
C ASN A 323 -2.95 -26.07 -6.33
N VAL A 324 -1.70 -25.62 -6.45
CA VAL A 324 -1.09 -25.31 -7.72
C VAL A 324 -1.21 -26.60 -8.50
N ARG A 325 -2.13 -26.61 -9.46
CA ARG A 325 -2.23 -27.68 -10.44
C ARG A 325 -0.83 -27.85 -11.02
N LYS A 326 -0.18 -28.97 -10.68
CA LYS A 326 0.87 -29.69 -11.42
C LYS A 326 1.61 -28.92 -12.53
N ILE A 327 2.12 -27.71 -12.26
CA ILE A 327 3.00 -26.98 -13.18
C ILE A 327 4.10 -26.39 -12.29
N GLU A 328 5.28 -26.97 -12.49
CA GLU A 328 6.60 -26.55 -12.01
C GLU A 328 6.83 -26.45 -10.51
N ARG A 329 7.20 -27.61 -9.95
CA ARG A 329 7.97 -27.71 -8.71
C ARG A 329 9.41 -27.21 -8.94
N THR A 330 9.62 -25.91 -8.95
CA THR A 330 10.94 -25.33 -8.64
C THR A 330 11.04 -25.12 -7.12
N LYS A 331 12.25 -25.36 -6.60
CA LYS A 331 12.65 -25.49 -5.19
C LYS A 331 12.48 -24.23 -4.32
N ASN A 332 11.54 -23.33 -4.64
CA ASN A 332 11.27 -22.16 -3.80
C ASN A 332 10.31 -22.56 -2.66
N ARG A 333 10.78 -22.40 -1.42
CA ARG A 333 10.01 -22.57 -0.17
C ARG A 333 8.59 -22.05 -0.36
N ARG A 334 7.59 -22.86 0.02
CA ARG A 334 6.16 -22.48 0.09
C ARG A 334 6.01 -21.17 0.88
N GLN A 335 6.08 -20.03 0.21
CA GLN A 335 5.92 -18.73 0.85
C GLN A 335 4.42 -18.55 1.08
N LYS A 336 4.04 -18.35 2.34
CA LYS A 336 2.64 -18.12 2.70
C LYS A 336 2.20 -16.75 2.17
N GLU A 337 1.05 -16.70 1.50
CA GLU A 337 0.46 -15.47 0.95
C GLU A 337 0.10 -14.53 2.11
N ILE A 338 0.69 -13.34 2.16
CA ILE A 338 0.34 -12.29 3.14
C ILE A 338 -1.00 -11.69 2.74
N LEU A 339 -1.99 -11.74 3.62
CA LEU A 339 -3.30 -11.10 3.41
C LEU A 339 -3.20 -9.61 3.71
N PHE A 340 -2.73 -9.28 4.92
CA PHE A 340 -2.37 -7.92 5.30
C PHE A 340 -1.30 -7.88 6.38
N GLU A 341 -0.65 -6.74 6.50
CA GLU A 341 0.36 -6.40 7.49
C GLU A 341 0.14 -4.95 7.94
N ILE A 342 0.23 -4.72 9.24
CA ILE A 342 0.11 -3.41 9.88
C ILE A 342 1.33 -3.24 10.76
N ILE A 343 1.99 -2.10 10.63
CA ILE A 343 3.14 -1.72 11.45
C ILE A 343 2.86 -0.32 11.99
N VAL A 344 2.80 -0.20 13.31
CA VAL A 344 2.62 1.07 13.99
C VAL A 344 3.79 1.33 14.91
N GLY A 345 4.38 2.52 14.81
CA GLY A 345 5.45 3.00 15.67
C GLY A 345 5.04 4.24 16.43
N TYR A 346 5.38 4.29 17.72
CA TYR A 346 5.18 5.44 18.59
C TYR A 346 6.51 5.85 19.24
N THR A 347 6.69 7.15 19.43
CA THR A 347 7.90 7.73 20.03
C THR A 347 7.53 8.58 21.25
N PRO A 348 8.34 8.56 22.33
CA PRO A 348 8.10 9.41 23.48
C PRO A 348 8.43 10.88 23.16
N ILE A 349 7.54 11.78 23.56
CA ILE A 349 7.72 13.25 23.58
C ILE A 349 7.11 13.72 24.90
N ASP A 350 7.88 14.43 25.73
CA ASP A 350 7.45 14.94 27.04
C ASP A 350 6.76 13.89 27.94
N GLY A 351 7.25 12.64 27.89
CA GLY A 351 6.76 11.53 28.70
C GLY A 351 5.55 10.77 28.14
N LEU A 352 4.91 11.26 27.07
CA LEU A 352 3.80 10.59 26.39
C LEU A 352 4.23 10.04 25.03
N MET A 353 3.52 9.01 24.56
CA MET A 353 3.77 8.31 23.31
C MET A 353 2.93 8.93 22.19
N TYR A 354 3.60 9.48 21.19
CA TYR A 354 2.99 10.08 20.00
C TYR A 354 3.26 9.24 18.76
N PRO A 355 2.37 9.28 17.74
CA PRO A 355 2.56 8.51 16.52
C PRO A 355 3.88 8.92 15.83
N ASN A 356 4.65 7.93 15.40
CA ASN A 356 5.89 8.12 14.64
C ASN A 356 5.70 7.69 13.18
N TYR A 357 5.13 6.50 12.98
CA TYR A 357 4.73 6.03 11.66
C TYR A 357 3.63 4.98 11.74
N LEU A 358 2.88 4.87 10.66
CA LEU A 358 1.82 3.88 10.48
C LEU A 358 1.90 3.37 9.04
N SER A 359 2.07 2.06 8.87
CA SER A 359 2.10 1.39 7.58
C SER A 359 1.07 0.27 7.55
N MET A 360 0.30 0.21 6.47
CA MET A 360 -0.60 -0.88 6.16
C MET A 360 -0.31 -1.40 4.77
N LYS A 361 -0.14 -2.71 4.67
CA LYS A 361 0.06 -3.44 3.43
C LYS A 361 -1.02 -4.49 3.31
N ASN A 362 -1.63 -4.63 2.13
CA ASN A 362 -2.53 -5.75 1.86
C ASN A 362 -2.45 -6.22 0.42
N ALA A 363 -2.77 -7.49 0.20
CA ALA A 363 -2.98 -8.03 -1.13
C ALA A 363 -4.44 -7.79 -1.57
N PHE A 364 -4.65 -7.54 -2.86
CA PHE A 364 -5.97 -7.54 -3.48
C PHE A 364 -5.91 -8.15 -4.88
N LYS A 365 -7.05 -8.59 -5.38
CA LYS A 365 -7.24 -9.05 -6.75
C LYS A 365 -7.99 -8.00 -7.54
N ILE A 366 -7.45 -7.66 -8.70
CA ILE A 366 -8.11 -6.83 -9.69
C ILE A 366 -8.58 -7.70 -10.86
N LYS A 367 -9.81 -7.46 -11.31
CA LYS A 367 -10.39 -8.09 -12.49
C LYS A 367 -9.87 -7.38 -13.73
N GLU A 368 -9.23 -8.15 -14.59
CA GLU A 368 -8.69 -7.70 -15.87
C GLU A 368 -9.60 -8.15 -17.02
N PRO A 369 -9.56 -7.45 -18.17
CA PRO A 369 -10.22 -7.92 -19.39
C PRO A 369 -9.77 -9.33 -19.79
N PRO A 370 -10.62 -10.13 -20.47
CA PRO A 370 -10.22 -11.47 -20.92
C PRO A 370 -8.99 -11.43 -21.84
N LYS A 371 -8.07 -12.39 -21.68
CA LYS A 371 -6.91 -12.54 -22.57
C LYS A 371 -7.27 -13.15 -23.93
N PHE A 372 -8.34 -13.94 -23.93
CA PHE A 372 -8.84 -14.64 -25.10
C PHE A 372 -10.29 -14.20 -25.36
N ILE A 373 -10.53 -13.58 -26.51
CA ILE A 373 -11.83 -13.01 -26.88
C ILE A 373 -12.21 -13.43 -28.30
N VAL A 374 -13.51 -13.32 -28.59
CA VAL A 374 -14.01 -13.34 -29.96
C VAL A 374 -13.79 -11.95 -30.56
N ASN A 375 -12.97 -11.86 -31.60
CA ASN A 375 -12.75 -10.60 -32.32
C ASN A 375 -13.93 -10.28 -33.23
N LEU A 376 -14.37 -11.28 -34.00
CA LEU A 376 -15.36 -11.08 -35.04
C LEU A 376 -16.19 -12.34 -35.27
N VAL A 377 -17.46 -12.14 -35.59
CA VAL A 377 -18.36 -13.19 -36.06
C VAL A 377 -18.86 -12.78 -37.44
N GLU A 378 -18.42 -13.51 -38.45
CA GLU A 378 -18.78 -13.28 -39.85
C GLU A 378 -19.63 -14.44 -40.39
N TYR A 379 -20.10 -14.26 -41.61
CA TYR A 379 -20.83 -15.28 -42.36
C TYR A 379 -20.49 -15.19 -43.84
N SER A 380 -20.59 -16.31 -44.54
CA SER A 380 -20.46 -16.36 -46.00
C SER A 380 -21.74 -16.88 -46.61
N LEU A 381 -22.42 -16.05 -47.41
CA LEU A 381 -23.64 -16.44 -48.14
C LEU A 381 -23.34 -17.52 -49.18
N ALA A 382 -22.22 -17.38 -49.91
CA ALA A 382 -21.84 -18.30 -50.98
C ALA A 382 -21.54 -19.72 -50.44
N SER A 383 -20.77 -19.79 -49.36
CA SER A 383 -20.36 -21.06 -48.75
C SER A 383 -21.23 -21.50 -47.56
N LYS A 384 -22.29 -20.73 -47.24
CA LYS A 384 -23.31 -21.01 -46.23
C LYS A 384 -22.74 -21.46 -44.88
N ARG A 385 -21.82 -20.66 -44.35
CA ARG A 385 -21.09 -20.93 -43.11
C ARG A 385 -20.94 -19.66 -42.28
N PHE A 386 -20.78 -19.82 -40.97
CA PHE A 386 -20.35 -18.74 -40.08
C PHE A 386 -18.87 -18.91 -39.76
N ILE A 387 -18.17 -17.80 -39.59
CA ILE A 387 -16.74 -17.76 -39.27
C ILE A 387 -16.59 -17.00 -37.96
N ILE A 388 -15.95 -17.62 -36.98
CA ILE A 388 -15.68 -17.01 -35.68
C ILE A 388 -14.18 -16.82 -35.60
N SER A 389 -13.73 -15.57 -35.55
CA SER A 389 -12.32 -15.21 -35.43
C SER A 389 -12.02 -14.81 -33.99
N PHE A 390 -10.95 -15.36 -33.43
CA PHE A 390 -10.49 -15.04 -32.09
C PHE A 390 -9.23 -14.15 -32.14
N ASN A 391 -8.84 -13.57 -31.02
CA ASN A 391 -7.58 -12.83 -30.92
C ASN A 391 -6.34 -13.71 -30.69
N ASN A 392 -6.53 -15.03 -30.53
CA ASN A 392 -5.47 -16.01 -30.34
C ASN A 392 -5.92 -17.38 -30.89
N ILE A 393 -4.98 -18.30 -31.08
CA ILE A 393 -5.27 -19.64 -31.58
C ILE A 393 -6.05 -20.43 -30.52
N ALA A 394 -7.21 -20.95 -30.90
CA ALA A 394 -8.03 -21.79 -30.02
C ALA A 394 -7.40 -23.19 -29.89
N ASN A 395 -7.56 -23.81 -28.72
CA ASN A 395 -7.18 -25.21 -28.55
C ASN A 395 -8.06 -26.09 -29.44
N GLU A 396 -7.44 -26.88 -30.31
CA GLU A 396 -8.14 -27.65 -31.34
C GLU A 396 -9.24 -28.55 -30.76
N LYS A 397 -8.99 -29.24 -29.64
CA LYS A 397 -9.95 -30.16 -29.02
C LYS A 397 -11.23 -29.45 -28.56
N ASP A 398 -11.10 -28.22 -28.05
CA ASP A 398 -12.22 -27.42 -27.61
C ASP A 398 -12.90 -26.70 -28.79
N ALA A 399 -12.11 -26.29 -29.78
CA ALA A 399 -12.55 -25.57 -30.98
C ALA A 399 -13.43 -26.42 -31.90
N VAL A 400 -13.21 -27.74 -31.96
CA VAL A 400 -14.05 -28.66 -32.77
C VAL A 400 -15.20 -29.29 -31.98
N ARG A 401 -15.42 -28.88 -30.73
CA ARG A 401 -16.51 -29.40 -29.89
C ARG A 401 -17.80 -28.60 -30.06
N LYS A 402 -18.79 -29.18 -30.75
CA LYS A 402 -20.10 -28.54 -31.04
C LYS A 402 -20.83 -27.97 -29.83
N SER A 403 -20.72 -28.60 -28.65
CA SER A 403 -21.41 -28.13 -27.43
C SER A 403 -20.93 -26.75 -26.95
N ASN A 404 -19.72 -26.34 -27.35
CA ASN A 404 -19.11 -25.08 -26.97
C ASN A 404 -19.69 -23.90 -27.77
N PHE A 405 -20.44 -24.17 -28.85
CA PHE A 405 -21.06 -23.17 -29.71
C PHE A 405 -22.58 -23.25 -29.65
N LYS A 406 -23.22 -22.16 -29.22
CA LYS A 406 -24.67 -22.01 -29.24
C LYS A 406 -25.05 -20.92 -30.22
N LEU A 407 -25.37 -21.35 -31.44
CA LEU A 407 -25.84 -20.51 -32.52
C LEU A 407 -27.37 -20.36 -32.44
N LYS A 408 -27.86 -19.13 -32.49
CA LYS A 408 -29.28 -18.80 -32.60
C LYS A 408 -29.51 -17.82 -33.74
N PHE A 409 -30.60 -18.01 -34.46
CA PHE A 409 -31.08 -17.11 -35.49
C PHE A 409 -32.55 -16.77 -35.23
N LYS A 410 -32.91 -15.49 -35.17
CA LYS A 410 -34.23 -14.99 -34.76
C LYS A 410 -34.74 -15.66 -33.47
N GLY A 411 -33.85 -15.80 -32.49
CA GLY A 411 -34.11 -16.47 -31.21
C GLY A 411 -34.14 -18.01 -31.23
N LYS A 412 -34.26 -18.66 -32.41
CA LYS A 412 -34.32 -20.12 -32.57
C LYS A 412 -32.93 -20.73 -32.65
N ARG A 413 -32.73 -21.88 -32.01
CA ARG A 413 -31.44 -22.60 -32.03
C ARG A 413 -31.15 -23.15 -33.43
N VAL A 414 -29.93 -22.93 -33.91
CA VAL A 414 -29.41 -23.50 -35.16
C VAL A 414 -28.47 -24.64 -34.81
N ASN A 415 -28.77 -25.85 -35.30
CA ASN A 415 -27.89 -27.01 -35.12
C ASN A 415 -26.68 -26.92 -36.05
N ILE A 416 -25.53 -27.39 -35.58
CA ILE A 416 -24.25 -27.35 -36.30
C ILE A 416 -23.88 -28.78 -36.72
N ASP A 417 -23.76 -29.01 -38.03
CA ASP A 417 -23.41 -30.32 -38.59
C ASP A 417 -21.89 -30.54 -38.59
N LYS A 418 -21.10 -29.48 -38.82
CA LYS A 418 -19.63 -29.57 -38.88
C LYS A 418 -18.98 -28.31 -38.31
N LEU A 419 -17.85 -28.52 -37.63
CA LEU A 419 -16.92 -27.47 -37.22
C LEU A 419 -15.58 -27.73 -37.91
N VAL A 420 -14.90 -26.66 -38.33
CA VAL A 420 -13.53 -26.72 -38.84
C VAL A 420 -12.72 -25.64 -38.14
N HIS A 421 -11.63 -26.02 -37.50
CA HIS A 421 -10.68 -25.10 -36.88
C HIS A 421 -9.53 -24.85 -37.84
N ILE A 422 -9.23 -23.58 -38.12
CA ILE A 422 -8.12 -23.14 -38.97
C ILE A 422 -7.52 -21.90 -38.31
N ASP A 423 -6.26 -21.96 -37.92
CA ASP A 423 -5.53 -20.87 -37.27
C ASP A 423 -6.29 -20.25 -36.07
N ASP A 424 -6.65 -18.98 -36.14
CA ASP A 424 -7.42 -18.24 -35.13
C ASP A 424 -8.95 -18.29 -35.38
N GLN A 425 -9.40 -19.15 -36.30
CA GLN A 425 -10.80 -19.22 -36.73
C GLN A 425 -11.44 -20.57 -36.46
N VAL A 426 -12.73 -20.52 -36.10
CA VAL A 426 -13.61 -21.69 -36.13
C VAL A 426 -14.78 -21.44 -37.07
N ILE A 427 -14.87 -22.31 -38.08
CA ILE A 427 -15.87 -22.26 -39.13
C ILE A 427 -17.02 -23.20 -38.78
N LEU A 428 -18.23 -22.66 -38.72
CA LEU A 428 -19.46 -23.34 -38.35
C LEU A 428 -20.29 -23.61 -39.60
N TYR A 429 -20.60 -24.88 -39.84
CA TYR A 429 -21.53 -25.31 -40.89
C TYR A 429 -22.88 -25.67 -40.26
N PRO A 430 -23.93 -24.86 -40.47
CA PRO A 430 -25.27 -25.13 -39.98
C PRO A 430 -25.87 -26.40 -40.59
N ASN A 431 -26.91 -26.90 -39.95
CA ASN A 431 -27.57 -28.11 -40.40
C ASN A 431 -28.04 -28.01 -41.86
N SER A 432 -27.64 -29.00 -42.65
CA SER A 432 -27.85 -29.03 -44.10
C SER A 432 -29.33 -28.86 -44.50
N LYS A 433 -30.27 -29.36 -43.70
CA LYS A 433 -31.72 -29.27 -43.98
C LYS A 433 -32.26 -27.84 -43.91
N ILE A 434 -31.68 -27.00 -43.05
CA ILE A 434 -32.13 -25.61 -42.83
C ILE A 434 -31.16 -24.57 -43.37
N SER A 435 -29.95 -24.97 -43.78
CA SER A 435 -28.89 -24.04 -44.21
C SER A 435 -29.33 -23.17 -45.40
N LYS A 436 -29.98 -23.75 -46.43
CA LYS A 436 -30.44 -22.98 -47.60
C LYS A 436 -31.46 -21.89 -47.23
N SER A 437 -32.45 -22.21 -46.38
CA SER A 437 -33.45 -21.22 -45.96
C SER A 437 -32.85 -20.17 -45.03
N LEU A 438 -32.02 -20.59 -44.07
CA LEU A 438 -31.34 -19.70 -43.12
C LEU A 438 -30.52 -18.61 -43.84
N PHE A 439 -29.65 -18.98 -44.77
CA PHE A 439 -28.84 -18.01 -45.50
C PHE A 439 -29.65 -17.21 -46.53
N GLY A 440 -30.78 -17.74 -47.01
CA GLY A 440 -31.75 -16.97 -47.79
C GLY A 440 -32.38 -15.85 -46.97
N GLU A 441 -32.77 -16.13 -45.72
CA GLU A 441 -33.29 -15.12 -44.80
C GLU A 441 -32.24 -14.08 -44.42
N ILE A 442 -30.98 -14.48 -44.20
CA ILE A 442 -29.86 -13.55 -43.98
C ILE A 442 -29.69 -12.63 -45.20
N SER A 443 -29.67 -13.19 -46.41
CA SER A 443 -29.54 -12.40 -47.64
C SER A 443 -30.69 -11.43 -47.84
N GLN A 444 -31.93 -11.81 -47.47
CA GLN A 444 -33.09 -10.92 -47.56
C GLN A 444 -33.01 -9.79 -46.53
N ALA A 445 -32.60 -10.09 -45.30
CA ALA A 445 -32.45 -9.09 -44.26
C ALA A 445 -31.42 -8.01 -44.61
N LEU A 446 -30.30 -8.41 -45.24
CA LEU A 446 -29.27 -7.49 -45.73
C LEU A 446 -29.77 -6.56 -46.84
N ARG A 447 -30.65 -7.03 -47.73
CA ARG A 447 -31.27 -6.18 -48.76
C ARG A 447 -32.21 -5.13 -48.17
N ASN A 448 -32.71 -5.38 -46.96
CA ASN A 448 -33.57 -4.48 -46.21
C ASN A 448 -32.79 -3.60 -45.22
N ASP A 449 -31.46 -3.51 -45.38
CA ASP A 449 -30.54 -2.71 -44.55
C ASP A 449 -30.58 -3.04 -43.05
N ASN A 450 -30.97 -4.27 -42.68
CA ASN A 450 -30.93 -4.73 -41.31
C ASN A 450 -29.54 -5.29 -40.96
N GLU A 451 -29.06 -5.02 -39.75
CA GLU A 451 -27.83 -5.62 -39.26
C GLU A 451 -28.03 -7.10 -38.90
N VAL A 452 -27.09 -7.96 -39.32
CA VAL A 452 -27.17 -9.41 -39.06
C VAL A 452 -27.08 -9.75 -37.57
N THR A 453 -26.41 -8.90 -36.82
CA THR A 453 -26.27 -8.92 -35.37
C THR A 453 -27.62 -8.85 -34.64
N ASP A 454 -28.65 -8.23 -35.23
CA ASP A 454 -29.98 -8.11 -34.60
C ASP A 454 -30.71 -9.45 -34.49
N PHE A 455 -30.41 -10.37 -35.40
CA PHE A 455 -31.08 -11.67 -35.49
C PHE A 455 -30.14 -12.85 -35.28
N LEU A 456 -28.82 -12.66 -35.35
CA LEU A 456 -27.82 -13.70 -35.10
C LEU A 456 -27.22 -13.55 -33.70
N SER A 457 -27.32 -14.60 -32.89
CA SER A 457 -26.63 -14.67 -31.60
C SER A 457 -25.74 -15.89 -31.53
N VAL A 458 -24.45 -15.66 -31.28
CA VAL A 458 -23.47 -16.72 -31.04
C VAL A 458 -23.00 -16.63 -29.59
N LYS A 459 -23.25 -17.68 -28.81
CA LYS A 459 -22.65 -17.82 -27.48
C LYS A 459 -21.60 -18.91 -27.51
N ILE A 460 -20.38 -18.55 -27.12
CA ILE A 460 -19.23 -19.44 -27.05
C ILE A 460 -18.86 -19.66 -25.60
N LYS A 461 -18.58 -20.90 -25.22
CA LYS A 461 -18.20 -21.29 -23.85
C LYS A 461 -17.15 -22.39 -23.87
N ASP A 462 -16.37 -22.49 -22.80
CA ASP A 462 -15.48 -23.62 -22.52
C ASP A 462 -14.45 -23.90 -23.65
N ILE A 463 -14.05 -22.87 -24.39
CA ILE A 463 -12.93 -22.92 -25.34
C ILE A 463 -11.73 -22.24 -24.72
N LYS A 464 -10.58 -22.90 -24.74
CA LYS A 464 -9.30 -22.31 -24.35
C LYS A 464 -8.50 -21.87 -25.56
N ASP A 465 -7.62 -20.89 -25.39
CA ASP A 465 -6.51 -20.69 -26.31
C ASP A 465 -5.37 -21.70 -26.06
N ILE A 466 -4.33 -21.67 -26.91
CA ILE A 466 -3.12 -22.48 -26.75
C ILE A 466 -2.37 -22.22 -25.43
N ASN A 467 -2.60 -21.07 -24.78
CA ASN A 467 -2.02 -20.69 -23.48
C ASN A 467 -2.91 -21.12 -22.30
N GLY A 468 -4.05 -21.76 -22.56
CA GLY A 468 -4.98 -22.26 -21.55
C GLY A 468 -5.99 -21.23 -21.00
N ASN A 469 -6.08 -20.04 -21.58
CA ASN A 469 -7.04 -19.00 -21.21
C ASN A 469 -8.42 -19.30 -21.82
N TYR A 470 -9.49 -19.24 -21.02
CA TYR A 470 -10.85 -19.44 -21.51
C TYR A 470 -11.40 -18.21 -22.25
N VAL A 471 -12.19 -18.46 -23.31
CA VAL A 471 -12.78 -17.40 -24.15
C VAL A 471 -13.75 -16.54 -23.34
N ASN A 472 -13.58 -15.22 -23.44
CA ASN A 472 -14.34 -14.20 -22.74
C ASN A 472 -14.32 -14.32 -21.21
N GLU A 473 -13.44 -15.14 -20.64
CA GLU A 473 -13.28 -15.26 -19.20
C GLU A 473 -12.26 -14.21 -18.71
N PRO A 474 -12.66 -13.28 -17.81
CA PRO A 474 -11.73 -12.33 -17.24
C PRO A 474 -10.70 -13.06 -16.37
N PHE A 475 -9.49 -12.52 -16.30
CA PHE A 475 -8.49 -13.02 -15.36
C PHE A 475 -8.35 -12.07 -14.18
N TYR A 476 -7.69 -12.56 -13.11
CA TYR A 476 -7.45 -11.76 -11.92
C TYR A 476 -5.95 -11.60 -11.71
N ARG A 477 -5.50 -10.35 -11.62
CA ARG A 477 -4.13 -10.01 -11.26
C ARG A 477 -4.06 -9.69 -9.76
N GLU A 478 -3.04 -10.23 -9.10
CA GLU A 478 -2.80 -9.98 -7.68
C GLU A 478 -1.87 -8.77 -7.54
N VAL A 479 -2.24 -7.83 -6.68
CA VAL A 479 -1.50 -6.59 -6.45
C VAL A 479 -1.37 -6.37 -4.94
N ARG A 480 -0.22 -5.84 -4.51
CA ARG A 480 0.01 -5.41 -3.13
C ARG A 480 -0.15 -3.90 -3.05
N GLN A 481 -0.99 -3.41 -2.15
CA GLN A 481 -1.11 -1.98 -1.85
C GLN A 481 -0.40 -1.67 -0.54
N TYR A 482 0.23 -0.51 -0.47
CA TYR A 482 0.88 0.04 0.71
C TYR A 482 0.32 1.43 0.96
N ARG A 483 -0.11 1.67 2.20
CA ARG A 483 -0.54 2.98 2.71
C ARG A 483 0.36 3.30 3.89
N GLU A 484 1.06 4.42 3.83
CA GLU A 484 2.05 4.75 4.84
C GLU A 484 1.97 6.21 5.23
N PHE A 485 2.06 6.48 6.52
CA PHE A 485 2.13 7.82 7.08
C PHE A 485 3.32 7.91 8.02
N PHE A 486 4.19 8.87 7.75
CA PHE A 486 5.43 9.11 8.48
C PHE A 486 5.37 10.49 9.13
N VAL A 487 5.34 10.52 10.45
CA VAL A 487 5.26 11.77 11.21
C VAL A 487 6.63 12.42 11.21
N GLN A 488 6.67 13.68 10.77
CA GLN A 488 7.88 14.50 10.82
C GLN A 488 7.92 15.32 12.10
N ARG A 489 6.77 15.84 12.52
CA ARG A 489 6.65 16.72 13.69
C ARG A 489 5.35 16.46 14.46
N ILE A 490 5.44 16.58 15.78
CA ILE A 490 4.29 16.60 16.68
C ILE A 490 4.18 18.00 17.28
N LEU A 491 2.97 18.54 17.33
CA LEU A 491 2.61 19.77 18.02
C LEU A 491 1.70 19.40 19.21
N THR A 492 2.16 19.68 20.42
CA THR A 492 1.48 19.33 21.68
C THR A 492 0.73 20.50 22.31
N GLU A 493 1.22 21.72 22.12
CA GLU A 493 0.60 22.96 22.61
C GLU A 493 -0.29 23.57 21.53
N LEU A 494 -1.46 22.96 21.32
CA LEU A 494 -2.41 23.47 20.35
C LEU A 494 -3.40 24.45 20.99
N GLY A 495 -3.66 25.55 20.28
CA GLY A 495 -4.92 26.28 20.43
C GLY A 495 -6.11 25.45 19.92
N ALA A 496 -7.31 26.03 19.90
CA ALA A 496 -8.45 25.38 19.27
C ALA A 496 -8.15 25.11 17.78
N ALA A 497 -8.53 23.92 17.29
CA ALA A 497 -8.48 23.63 15.86
C ALA A 497 -9.27 24.71 15.10
N PRO A 498 -8.74 25.28 14.01
CA PRO A 498 -9.42 26.38 13.34
C PRO A 498 -10.84 26.01 12.91
N ASN A 499 -11.79 26.91 13.15
CA ASN A 499 -13.19 26.68 12.82
C ASN A 499 -13.48 27.10 11.37
N ASP A 500 -12.94 26.34 10.42
CA ASP A 500 -13.13 26.53 8.98
C ASP A 500 -13.52 25.21 8.28
N SER A 501 -13.79 25.28 6.97
CA SER A 501 -14.14 24.14 6.12
C SER A 501 -12.94 23.53 5.39
N LEU A 502 -11.71 23.92 5.71
CA LEU A 502 -10.49 23.53 4.98
C LEU A 502 -9.93 22.18 5.44
N TYR A 503 -10.82 21.25 5.80
CA TYR A 503 -10.49 19.91 6.23
C TYR A 503 -10.86 18.89 5.17
N MET A 504 -10.04 17.85 5.06
CA MET A 504 -10.27 16.73 4.16
C MET A 504 -11.63 16.07 4.42
N ASN A 505 -12.40 15.86 3.37
CA ASN A 505 -13.57 15.01 3.41
C ASN A 505 -13.12 13.54 3.47
N LYS A 506 -13.28 12.91 4.64
CA LYS A 506 -12.91 11.51 4.90
C LYS A 506 -13.69 10.48 4.10
N ASN A 507 -14.82 10.87 3.50
CA ASN A 507 -15.70 10.03 2.67
C ASN A 507 -15.47 10.23 1.16
N ALA A 508 -14.38 10.90 0.77
CA ALA A 508 -14.03 11.12 -0.62
C ALA A 508 -12.54 10.84 -0.87
N PRO A 509 -12.14 10.54 -2.12
CA PRO A 509 -10.74 10.28 -2.45
C PRO A 509 -9.85 11.48 -2.12
N ILE A 510 -8.63 11.23 -1.64
CA ILE A 510 -7.66 12.27 -1.23
C ILE A 510 -7.24 13.13 -2.43
N PHE A 511 -7.05 12.50 -3.59
CA PHE A 511 -6.46 13.14 -4.76
C PHE A 511 -7.51 13.66 -5.75
N LYS A 512 -8.73 13.94 -5.27
CA LYS A 512 -9.85 14.47 -6.06
C LYS A 512 -10.64 15.50 -5.26
N ASN A 513 -10.62 16.76 -5.70
CA ASN A 513 -11.47 17.84 -5.20
C ASN A 513 -11.46 18.02 -3.67
N GLN A 514 -10.30 17.87 -3.02
CA GLN A 514 -10.13 18.14 -1.59
C GLN A 514 -9.63 19.57 -1.36
N PRO A 515 -9.98 20.22 -0.23
CA PRO A 515 -9.42 21.52 0.11
C PRO A 515 -7.93 21.40 0.45
N ILE A 516 -7.15 22.38 -0.01
CA ILE A 516 -5.73 22.54 0.34
C ILE A 516 -5.60 23.72 1.29
N SER A 517 -4.86 23.54 2.38
CA SER A 517 -4.58 24.58 3.37
C SER A 517 -3.16 24.42 3.87
N ARG A 518 -2.27 25.36 3.51
CA ARG A 518 -0.85 25.32 3.89
C ARG A 518 -0.62 26.16 5.13
N SER A 519 0.17 25.64 6.07
CA SER A 519 0.72 26.44 7.17
C SER A 519 1.87 27.34 6.69
N LEU A 520 2.24 28.33 7.51
CA LEU A 520 3.36 29.22 7.22
C LEU A 520 4.70 28.50 7.22
N ASP A 521 4.85 27.47 8.05
CA ASP A 521 6.03 26.61 8.16
C ASP A 521 5.99 25.41 7.20
N PHE A 522 5.06 25.40 6.22
CA PHE A 522 4.91 24.30 5.27
C PHE A 522 6.22 23.90 4.58
N SER A 523 7.06 24.89 4.25
CA SER A 523 8.34 24.67 3.58
C SER A 523 9.31 23.82 4.39
N ASP A 524 9.12 23.65 5.71
CA ASP A 524 9.95 22.80 6.54
C ASP A 524 9.73 21.31 6.32
N TYR A 525 8.56 20.91 5.81
CA TYR A 525 8.19 19.51 5.61
C TYR A 525 8.43 19.08 4.16
N TRP A 526 8.84 17.83 3.96
CA TRP A 526 9.11 17.30 2.62
C TRP A 526 8.65 15.86 2.47
N MET A 527 8.30 15.45 1.26
CA MET A 527 7.94 14.05 1.00
C MET A 527 9.21 13.20 1.02
N ASN A 528 9.20 11.97 1.56
CA ASN A 528 10.31 11.01 1.45
C ASN A 528 10.02 9.98 0.35
N THR A 529 9.86 10.45 -0.89
CA THR A 529 9.54 9.61 -2.06
C THR A 529 10.53 8.44 -2.15
N PRO A 530 10.06 7.19 -2.30
CA PRO A 530 10.93 6.04 -2.48
C PRO A 530 11.75 6.18 -3.76
N LEU A 531 12.89 5.49 -3.83
CA LEU A 531 13.65 5.44 -5.07
C LEU A 531 12.80 4.71 -6.13
N PRO A 532 12.73 5.23 -7.38
CA PRO A 532 12.04 4.55 -8.46
C PRO A 532 12.66 3.18 -8.71
N ASN A 533 11.92 2.26 -9.36
CA ASN A 533 12.51 1.00 -9.84
C ASN A 533 13.58 1.34 -10.88
N ILE A 534 14.82 1.56 -10.45
CA ILE A 534 15.95 1.66 -11.35
C ILE A 534 16.27 0.20 -11.68
N GLU A 535 16.04 -0.21 -12.93
CA GLU A 535 16.73 -1.40 -13.45
C GLU A 535 18.23 -1.08 -13.36
N GLU A 536 18.95 -1.79 -12.49
CA GLU A 536 20.42 -1.75 -12.43
C GLU A 536 21.03 -2.24 -13.75
#